data_AF-A0A7U8EF28-F1
#
_entry.id   AF-A0A7U8EF28-F1
#
_cell.length_a   1.000
_cell.length_b   1.000
_cell.length_c   1.000
_cell.angle_alpha   90.00
_cell.angle_beta   90.00
_cell.angle_gamma   90.00
#
_symmetry.space_group_name_H-M   'P 1'
#
loop_
_entity.id
_entity.type
_entity.pdbx_description
1 polymer ?
#
loop_
_entity_poly.entity_id
_entity_poly.type
_entity_poly.pdbx_seq_one_letter_code
_entity_poly.pdbx_strand_id
1 'polypeptide(L)' 'MYAIRHKRTKKFVYGTDKRYSKFRQRTSNEQALLFESYFTAHVAFNDRRVSNKLYEIVPVELIVKGEEHENERD' A
#
# COMPACT_ATOMS: atom_id res chain seq x y z
N MET A 1 -9.67 0.43 -3.31
CA MET A 1 -8.89 0.60 -2.07
C MET A 1 -7.69 1.52 -2.32
N TYR A 2 -6.90 1.83 -1.30
CA TYR A 2 -5.67 2.61 -1.39
C TYR A 2 -4.51 1.89 -0.70
N ALA A 3 -3.29 2.15 -1.16
CA ALA A 3 -2.05 1.64 -0.56
C ALA A 3 -0.95 2.70 -0.61
N ILE A 4 0.07 2.56 0.24
CA ILE A 4 1.27 3.40 0.20
C ILE A 4 2.37 2.65 -0.56
N ARG A 5 2.96 3.30 -1.57
CA ARG A 5 3.95 2.70 -2.47
C ARG A 5 5.22 3.54 -2.55
N HIS A 6 6.38 2.90 -2.62
CA HIS A 6 7.64 3.59 -2.91
C HIS A 6 7.69 3.99 -4.40
N LYS A 7 7.89 5.28 -4.68
CA LYS A 7 7.85 5.86 -6.05
C LYS A 7 8.81 5.20 -7.03
N ARG A 8 10.06 4.96 -6.60
CA ARG A 8 11.12 4.31 -7.41
C ARG A 8 10.98 2.79 -7.52
N THR A 9 10.99 2.07 -6.39
CA THR A 9 11.03 0.59 -6.41
C THR A 9 9.67 -0.05 -6.67
N LYS A 10 8.59 0.72 -6.63
CA LYS A 10 7.20 0.28 -6.77
C LYS A 10 6.73 -0.74 -5.71
N LYS A 11 7.56 -1.04 -4.70
CA LYS A 11 7.19 -1.87 -3.55
C LYS A 11 6.14 -1.19 -2.68
N PHE A 12 5.19 -1.94 -2.18
CA PHE A 12 4.15 -1.48 -1.26
C PHE A 12 4.63 -1.50 0.18
N VAL A 13 4.18 -0.55 0.99
CA VAL A 13 4.40 -0.54 2.43
C VAL A 13 3.45 -1.54 3.07
N TYR A 14 3.99 -2.46 3.86
CA TYR A 14 3.20 -3.42 4.66
C TYR A 14 3.42 -3.25 6.17
N GLY A 15 4.41 -2.45 6.57
CA GLY A 15 4.74 -2.27 7.98
C GLY A 15 5.70 -1.10 8.20
N THR A 16 5.90 -0.75 9.47
CA THR A 16 6.81 0.32 9.87
C THR A 16 7.57 -0.12 11.11
N ASP A 17 8.90 -0.11 11.04
CA ASP A 17 9.76 -0.37 12.19
C ASP A 17 9.97 0.94 12.97
N LYS A 18 9.32 1.02 14.14
CA LYS A 18 9.32 2.20 15.01
C LYS A 18 10.53 2.26 15.95
N ARG A 19 11.40 1.24 15.96
CA ARG A 19 12.60 1.18 16.83
C ARG A 19 13.70 2.16 16.41
N TYR A 20 13.64 2.65 15.18
CA TYR A 20 14.63 3.58 14.62
C TYR A 20 14.15 5.03 14.73
N SER A 21 15.06 5.97 15.00
CA SER A 21 14.75 7.41 15.12
C SER A 21 14.06 7.97 13.87
N LYS A 22 14.42 7.46 12.70
CA LYS A 22 13.68 7.57 11.46
C LYS A 22 12.94 6.26 11.24
N PHE A 23 11.61 6.28 11.45
CA PHE A 23 10.75 5.12 11.22
C PHE A 23 11.04 4.48 9.88
N ARG A 24 11.44 3.20 9.90
CA ARG A 24 11.85 2.49 8.71
C ARG A 24 10.65 1.77 8.11
N GLN A 25 10.21 2.20 6.93
CA GLN A 25 9.11 1.54 6.24
C GLN A 25 9.55 0.17 5.74
N ARG A 26 8.74 -0.86 6.02
CA ARG A 26 8.91 -2.20 5.48
C ARG A 26 8.13 -2.27 4.17
N THR A 27 8.82 -2.66 3.10
CA THR A 27 8.25 -2.69 1.75
C THR A 27 8.39 -4.06 1.10
N SER A 28 7.39 -4.49 0.34
CA SER A 28 7.34 -5.77 -0.37
C SER A 28 6.63 -5.64 -1.71
N ASN A 29 6.86 -6.59 -2.61
CA ASN A 29 6.04 -6.78 -3.81
C ASN A 29 4.84 -7.70 -3.56
N GLU A 30 4.90 -8.51 -2.50
CA GLU A 30 3.94 -9.59 -2.21
C GLU A 30 2.99 -9.23 -1.06
N GLN A 31 3.28 -8.15 -0.35
CA GLN A 31 2.49 -7.69 0.80
C GLN A 31 2.26 -6.20 0.71
N ALA A 32 1.03 -5.78 1.01
CA ALA A 32 0.63 -4.39 1.05
C ALA A 32 -0.34 -4.18 2.22
N LEU A 33 -0.21 -3.04 2.90
CA LEU A 33 -1.25 -2.57 3.80
C LEU A 33 -2.29 -1.80 2.98
N LEU A 34 -3.54 -2.24 3.04
CA LEU A 34 -4.65 -1.66 2.30
C LEU A 34 -5.50 -0.76 3.19
N PHE A 35 -6.07 0.26 2.58
CA PHE A 35 -6.93 1.24 3.22
C PHE A 35 -8.21 1.40 2.40
N GLU A 36 -9.34 1.55 3.07
CA GLU A 36 -10.65 1.66 2.41
C GLU A 36 -10.81 3.00 1.69
N SER A 37 -10.20 4.06 2.22
CA SER A 37 -10.33 5.43 1.69
C SER A 37 -8.99 6.16 1.58
N TYR A 38 -8.92 7.16 0.70
CA TYR A 38 -7.75 8.04 0.60
C TYR A 38 -7.45 8.73 1.94
N PHE A 39 -8.50 9.15 2.66
CA PHE A 39 -8.36 9.81 3.96
C PHE A 39 -7.65 8.91 4.99
N THR A 40 -8.11 7.67 5.15
CA THR A 40 -7.47 6.71 6.08
C THR A 40 -6.02 6.39 5.68
N ALA A 41 -5.74 6.27 4.38
CA ALA A 41 -4.38 6.12 3.87
C ALA A 41 -3.51 7.35 4.18
N HIS A 42 -4.07 8.56 4.07
CA HIS A 42 -3.36 9.81 4.35
C HIS A 42 -3.02 9.98 5.83
N VAL A 43 -3.96 9.66 6.73
CA VAL A 43 -3.72 9.62 8.18
C VAL A 43 -2.58 8.64 8.49
N ALA A 44 -2.67 7.42 7.97
CA ALA A 44 -1.63 6.40 8.18
C ALA A 44 -0.26 6.80 7.60
N PHE A 45 -0.23 7.51 6.46
CA PHE A 45 0.99 8.02 5.86
C PHE A 45 1.71 9.00 6.81
N ASN A 46 0.95 9.91 7.43
CA ASN A 46 1.47 10.89 8.39
C ASN A 46 1.92 10.23 9.71
N ASP A 47 1.11 9.32 10.27
CA ASP A 47 1.44 8.59 11.51
C ASP A 47 2.72 7.77 11.38
N ARG A 48 2.92 7.18 10.19
CA ARG A 48 4.12 6.41 9.87
C ARG A 48 5.33 7.28 9.52
N ARG A 49 5.17 8.62 9.50
CA ARG A 49 6.20 9.61 9.13
C ARG A 49 6.86 9.28 7.79
N VAL A 50 6.05 8.87 6.82
CA VAL A 50 6.52 8.48 5.49
C VAL A 50 7.00 9.72 4.73
N SER A 51 8.08 9.58 3.96
CA SER A 51 8.60 10.69 3.14
C SER A 51 7.78 10.89 1.86
N ASN A 52 7.13 12.05 1.71
CA ASN A 52 6.45 12.48 0.47
C ASN A 52 7.36 12.47 -0.77
N LYS A 53 8.69 12.57 -0.59
CA LYS A 53 9.66 12.49 -1.69
C LYS A 53 9.84 11.07 -2.21
N LEU A 54 9.72 10.08 -1.33
CA LEU A 54 10.03 8.68 -1.64
C LEU A 54 8.79 7.82 -1.88
N TYR A 55 7.65 8.20 -1.30
CA TYR A 55 6.42 7.42 -1.31
C TYR A 55 5.23 8.23 -1.80
N GLU A 56 4.20 7.52 -2.21
CA GLU A 56 2.92 8.02 -2.71
C GLU A 56 1.79 7.13 -2.21
N ILE A 57 0.59 7.70 -2.07
CA ILE A 57 -0.66 6.96 -1.89
C ILE A 57 -1.22 6.69 -3.28
N VAL A 58 -1.55 5.43 -3.56
CA VAL A 58 -2.07 5.00 -4.87
C VAL A 58 -3.38 4.24 -4.70
N PRO A 59 -4.36 4.43 -5.60
CA PRO A 59 -5.52 3.56 -5.66
C PRO A 59 -5.09 2.15 -6.09
N VAL A 60 -5.74 1.13 -5.53
CA VAL A 60 -5.50 -0.28 -5.85
C VAL A 60 -6.81 -1.06 -5.86
N GLU A 61 -6.81 -2.11 -6.67
CA GLU A 61 -7.88 -3.10 -6.79
C GLU A 61 -7.44 -4.41 -6.13
N LEU A 62 -8.36 -5.06 -5.40
CA LEU A 62 -8.11 -6.35 -4.77
C LEU A 62 -8.76 -7.42 -5.65
N ILE A 63 -7.93 -8.29 -6.22
CA ILE A 63 -8.39 -9.41 -7.05
C ILE A 63 -8.09 -10.71 -6.29
N VAL A 64 -9.14 -11.47 -5.98
CA VAL A 64 -9.01 -12.80 -5.37
C VAL A 64 -8.76 -13.80 -6.50
N LYS A 65 -7.56 -14.41 -6.51
CA LYS A 65 -7.22 -15.43 -7.51
C LYS A 65 -8.01 -16.72 -7.21
N GLY A 66 -8.87 -17.14 -8.14
CA GLY A 66 -9.70 -18.35 -8.01
C GLY A 66 -11.21 -18.09 -8.00
N GLU A 67 -11.65 -16.83 -7.95
CA GLU A 67 -13.04 -16.41 -8.14
C GLU A 67 -13.28 -15.85 -9.56
N GLU A 68 -12.47 -16.25 -10.54
CA GLU A 68 -12.80 -16.11 -11.97
C GLU A 68 -13.80 -17.22 -12.34
N HIS A 69 -15.00 -17.20 -11.75
CA HIS A 69 -16.12 -17.97 -12.27
C HIS A 69 -16.89 -17.10 -13.28
N GLU A 70 -16.80 -17.51 -14.54
CA GLU A 70 -17.86 -17.45 -15.54
C GLU A 70 -18.51 -16.07 -15.78
N ASN A 71 -17.89 -15.26 -16.65
CA ASN A 71 -18.56 -14.27 -17.51
C ASN A 71 -17.54 -13.98 -18.63
N GLU A 72 -17.74 -14.14 -19.93
CA GLU A 72 -18.87 -14.47 -20.79
C GLU A 72 -18.25 -15.13 -22.05
N ARG A 73 -18.84 -16.22 -22.53
CA ARG A 73 -18.82 -16.60 -23.95
C ARG A 73 -20.16 -17.25 -24.25
N ASP A 74 -21.11 -16.42 -24.68
CA ASP A 74 -22.19 -16.83 -25.58
C ASP A 74 -21.88 -16.25 -26.98
#